data_AF-K0JV06-F1
#
_entry.id   AF-K0JV06-F1
#
_cell.length_a   1.000
_cell.length_b   1.000
_cell.length_c   1.000
_cell.angle_alpha   90.00
_cell.angle_beta   90.00
_cell.angle_gamma   90.00
#
_symmetry.space_group_name_H-M   'P 1'
#
loop_
_entity.id
_entity.type
_entity.pdbx_description
1 polymer ?
#
loop_
_entity_poly.entity_id
_entity_poly.type
_entity_poly.pdbx_seq_one_letter_code
_entity_poly.pdbx_strand_id
1 'polypeptide(L)'
;MGRPGVVADPAALDIGAGRSSGQFFRRRCRERRGVLRLGVDSTPRGVRSERTTDVKYLLMIYGNQEKWDSFPAEEWPEAIARQEAFNARYRESGELLGAYGLGDAVTAKLVRRENGVAAVTDGPYIETKEYIASFYLLDVASQERAEEIAADIPFADVDPVELWPILHESPQP
;
A
#
# COMPACT_ATOMS: atom_id res chain seq x y z
N MET A 1 10.01 -37.74 16.20
CA MET A 1 11.11 -36.87 15.72
C MET A 1 10.48 -35.66 15.07
N GLY A 2 10.38 -34.54 15.80
CA GLY A 2 9.83 -33.29 15.29
C GLY A 2 10.84 -32.59 14.39
N ARG A 3 10.41 -32.10 13.23
CA ARG A 3 11.22 -31.22 12.37
C ARG A 3 11.26 -29.84 13.02
N PRO A 4 12.41 -29.15 13.08
CA PRO A 4 12.47 -27.81 13.64
C PRO A 4 11.72 -26.85 12.70
N GLY A 5 10.83 -26.04 13.28
CA GLY A 5 10.14 -24.98 12.57
C GLY A 5 11.14 -23.96 12.06
N VAL A 6 11.09 -23.68 10.75
CA VAL A 6 11.78 -22.54 10.17
C VAL A 6 10.99 -21.32 10.61
N VAL A 7 11.49 -20.65 11.65
CA VAL A 7 11.04 -19.31 11.99
C VAL A 7 11.54 -18.40 10.86
N ALA A 8 10.63 -17.95 9.99
CA ALA A 8 10.93 -16.85 9.09
C ALA A 8 11.26 -15.63 9.94
N ASP A 9 12.48 -15.12 9.80
CA ASP A 9 12.94 -13.93 10.52
C ASP A 9 12.11 -12.71 10.09
N PRO A 10 11.38 -12.05 11.00
CA PRO A 10 10.60 -10.85 10.68
C PRO A 10 11.46 -9.65 10.23
N ALA A 11 12.81 -9.75 10.30
CA ALA A 11 13.74 -8.72 9.84
C ALA A 11 14.21 -8.87 8.37
N ALA A 12 13.77 -9.90 7.63
CA ALA A 12 14.26 -10.16 6.27
C ALA A 12 13.63 -9.29 5.16
N LEU A 13 12.69 -8.39 5.49
CA LEU A 13 12.17 -7.36 4.58
C LEU A 13 12.82 -6.00 4.87
N ASP A 14 14.15 -5.92 4.73
CA ASP A 14 14.85 -4.65 4.66
C ASP A 14 14.67 -4.05 3.26
N ILE A 15 13.65 -3.21 3.12
CA ILE A 15 13.30 -2.50 1.89
C ILE A 15 14.33 -1.37 1.70
N GLY A 16 15.39 -1.68 0.97
CA GLY A 16 16.47 -0.75 0.63
C GLY A 16 15.98 0.50 -0.11
N ALA A 17 15.95 1.63 0.58
CA ALA A 17 15.78 2.96 0.00
C ALA A 17 17.04 3.37 -0.79
N GLY A 18 17.02 3.16 -2.10
CA GLY A 18 18.08 3.61 -3.02
C GLY A 18 18.09 5.14 -3.18
N ARG A 19 18.95 5.84 -2.43
CA ARG A 19 19.30 7.24 -2.67
C ARG A 19 20.34 7.33 -3.79
N SER A 20 19.97 7.83 -4.96
CA SER A 20 20.94 8.22 -6.00
C SER A 20 21.46 9.64 -5.74
N SER A 21 22.70 9.73 -5.28
CA SER A 21 23.46 10.96 -5.18
C SER A 21 23.95 11.39 -6.58
N GLY A 22 23.25 12.37 -7.18
CA GLY A 22 23.69 13.03 -8.41
C GLY A 22 24.92 13.91 -8.16
N GLN A 23 26.07 13.48 -8.67
CA GLN A 23 27.30 14.25 -8.62
C GLN A 23 27.30 15.36 -9.67
N PHE A 24 27.63 16.55 -9.19
CA PHE A 24 27.82 17.79 -9.91
C PHE A 24 28.97 17.70 -10.93
N PHE A 25 28.68 17.91 -12.21
CA PHE A 25 29.72 18.32 -13.16
C PHE A 25 29.48 19.76 -13.62
N ARG A 26 30.31 20.65 -13.07
CA ARG A 26 30.43 22.04 -13.50
C ARG A 26 31.09 22.09 -14.88
N ARG A 27 30.41 22.65 -15.88
CA ARG A 27 31.10 23.35 -16.98
C ARG A 27 30.52 24.74 -17.20
N ARG A 28 31.38 25.71 -16.93
CA ARG A 28 31.24 27.14 -17.17
C ARG A 28 31.49 27.40 -18.65
N CYS A 29 30.50 27.92 -19.37
CA CYS A 29 30.72 28.62 -20.63
C CYS A 29 30.13 30.03 -20.52
N ARG A 30 30.92 31.00 -20.99
CA ARG A 30 30.84 32.44 -20.73
C ARG A 30 30.01 33.14 -21.82
N GLU A 31 29.23 34.12 -21.37
CA GLU A 31 28.77 35.35 -22.05
C GLU A 31 28.27 35.29 -23.51
N ARG A 32 27.05 35.83 -23.72
CA ARG A 32 26.85 37.00 -24.59
C ARG A 32 25.50 37.70 -24.31
N ARG A 33 25.54 39.02 -24.51
CA ARG A 33 24.51 40.03 -24.24
C ARG A 33 23.33 39.95 -25.22
N GLY A 34 22.16 40.33 -24.72
CA GLY A 34 21.19 41.16 -25.46
C GLY A 34 19.93 40.46 -25.97
N VAL A 35 18.79 40.84 -25.39
CA VAL A 35 17.65 41.56 -26.02
C VAL A 35 16.39 41.19 -25.25
N LEU A 36 15.73 42.22 -24.70
CA LEU A 36 14.44 42.15 -24.02
C LEU A 36 13.35 41.75 -25.03
N ARG A 37 12.62 40.66 -24.77
CA ARG A 37 11.32 40.40 -25.40
C ARG A 37 10.26 40.31 -24.31
N LEU A 38 9.26 41.19 -24.39
CA LEU A 38 7.99 41.08 -23.69
C LEU A 38 7.25 39.87 -24.28
N GLY A 39 7.23 38.76 -23.55
CA GLY A 39 6.39 37.60 -23.84
C GLY A 39 5.27 37.55 -22.80
N VAL A 40 4.02 37.59 -23.26
CA VAL A 40 2.85 37.29 -22.43
C VAL A 40 2.95 35.80 -22.10
N ASP A 41 3.27 35.49 -20.84
CA ASP A 41 3.30 34.12 -20.34
C ASP A 41 1.85 33.63 -20.22
N SER A 42 1.29 33.16 -21.33
CA SER A 42 0.10 32.31 -21.32
C SER A 42 0.54 30.88 -21.04
N THR A 43 0.95 30.61 -19.80
CA THR A 43 1.07 29.23 -19.34
C THR A 43 -0.35 28.65 -19.35
N PRO A 44 -0.63 27.56 -20.09
CA PRO A 44 -1.88 26.85 -19.86
C PRO A 44 -1.75 26.26 -18.47
N ARG A 45 -2.43 26.89 -17.51
CA ARG A 45 -2.65 26.33 -16.18
C ARG A 45 -3.38 25.02 -16.45
N GLY A 46 -2.66 23.90 -16.30
CA GLY A 46 -3.18 22.58 -16.60
C GLY A 46 -4.57 22.46 -16.01
N VAL A 47 -5.56 22.20 -16.86
CA VAL A 47 -6.92 21.96 -16.45
C VAL A 47 -6.84 20.71 -15.59
N ARG A 48 -6.82 20.88 -14.26
CA ARG A 48 -7.15 19.79 -13.37
C ARG A 48 -8.59 19.50 -13.72
N SER A 49 -8.80 18.40 -14.45
CA SER A 49 -10.11 17.83 -14.69
C SER A 49 -10.95 18.02 -13.43
N GLU A 50 -12.14 18.59 -13.58
CA GLU A 50 -13.16 18.62 -12.54
C GLU A 50 -13.47 17.15 -12.22
N ARG A 51 -12.64 16.54 -11.37
CA ARG A 51 -12.84 15.19 -10.90
C ARG A 51 -14.15 15.22 -10.12
N THR A 52 -15.16 14.60 -10.70
CA THR A 52 -16.22 13.90 -9.97
C THR A 52 -15.57 13.31 -8.72
N THR A 53 -16.03 13.75 -7.56
CA THR A 53 -15.42 13.51 -6.24
C THR A 53 -14.69 12.18 -6.15
N ASP A 54 -13.36 12.20 -6.07
CA ASP A 54 -12.59 10.98 -5.83
C ASP A 54 -13.11 10.32 -4.54
N VAL A 55 -13.27 9.00 -4.62
CA VAL A 55 -13.80 8.16 -3.56
C VAL A 55 -12.70 7.24 -3.08
N LYS A 56 -12.67 6.99 -1.77
CA LYS A 56 -11.66 6.15 -1.15
C LYS A 56 -12.24 4.82 -0.75
N TYR A 57 -11.44 3.78 -0.91
CA TYR A 57 -11.82 2.41 -0.57
C TYR A 57 -10.73 1.72 0.24
N LEU A 58 -11.16 0.90 1.19
CA LEU A 58 -10.32 -0.05 1.91
C LEU A 58 -10.58 -1.44 1.31
N LEU A 59 -9.52 -2.10 0.86
CA LEU A 59 -9.57 -3.49 0.43
C LEU A 59 -8.98 -4.34 1.54
N MET A 60 -9.63 -5.45 1.88
CA MET A 60 -9.22 -6.34 2.96
C MET A 60 -9.13 -7.77 2.46
N ILE A 61 -8.02 -8.44 2.79
CA ILE A 61 -7.79 -9.85 2.48
C ILE A 61 -7.58 -10.59 3.79
N TYR A 62 -8.32 -11.69 3.96
CA TYR A 62 -8.24 -12.53 5.15
C TYR A 62 -7.34 -13.74 4.90
N GLY A 63 -6.70 -14.21 5.96
CA GLY A 63 -5.88 -15.41 5.93
C GLY A 63 -5.52 -15.88 7.33
N ASN A 64 -4.66 -16.88 7.42
CA ASN A 64 -4.09 -17.33 8.68
C ASN A 64 -2.71 -17.96 8.43
N GLN A 65 -1.93 -18.11 9.51
CA GLN A 65 -0.58 -18.65 9.41
C GLN A 65 -0.54 -20.05 8.81
N GLU A 66 -1.51 -20.93 9.14
CA GLU A 66 -1.59 -22.29 8.59
C GLU A 66 -1.70 -22.28 7.05
N LYS A 67 -2.51 -21.38 6.50
CA LYS A 67 -2.69 -21.22 5.06
C LYS A 67 -1.40 -20.72 4.41
N TRP A 68 -0.74 -19.74 5.00
CA TRP A 68 0.55 -19.24 4.48
C TRP A 68 1.63 -20.32 4.53
N ASP A 69 1.70 -21.09 5.61
CA ASP A 69 2.63 -22.21 5.75
C ASP A 69 2.33 -23.35 4.77
N SER A 70 1.10 -23.43 4.25
CA SER A 70 0.72 -24.44 3.25
C SER A 70 1.20 -24.12 1.82
N PHE A 71 1.53 -22.85 1.52
CA PHE A 71 2.02 -22.45 0.20
C PHE A 71 3.44 -23.00 -0.04
N PRO A 72 3.71 -23.64 -1.19
CA PRO A 72 5.05 -24.12 -1.52
C PRO A 72 6.09 -23.02 -1.46
N ALA A 73 7.22 -23.29 -0.78
CA ALA A 73 8.32 -22.33 -0.61
C ALA A 73 8.82 -21.76 -1.95
N GLU A 74 8.76 -22.58 -2.99
CA GLU A 74 9.23 -22.27 -4.34
C GLU A 74 8.29 -21.32 -5.12
N GLU A 75 7.01 -21.23 -4.73
CA GLU A 75 6.01 -20.38 -5.39
C GLU A 75 5.99 -18.95 -4.82
N TRP A 76 6.44 -18.78 -3.57
CA TRP A 76 6.46 -17.48 -2.89
C TRP A 76 7.19 -16.36 -3.65
N PRO A 77 8.38 -16.57 -4.26
CA PRO A 77 9.06 -15.51 -5.00
C PRO A 77 8.24 -14.97 -6.16
N GLU A 78 7.53 -15.84 -6.88
CA GLU A 78 6.69 -15.42 -8.01
C GLU A 78 5.44 -14.69 -7.52
N ALA A 79 4.78 -15.20 -6.48
CA ALA A 79 3.61 -14.55 -5.87
C ALA A 79 3.95 -13.14 -5.35
N ILE A 80 5.09 -13.00 -4.67
CA ILE A 80 5.60 -11.70 -4.20
C ILE A 80 5.88 -10.77 -5.38
N ALA A 81 6.54 -11.26 -6.43
CA ALA A 81 6.85 -10.44 -7.62
C ALA A 81 5.58 -9.93 -8.32
N ARG A 82 4.54 -10.76 -8.43
CA ARG A 82 3.24 -10.36 -8.99
C ARG A 82 2.57 -9.29 -8.11
N GLN A 83 2.60 -9.46 -6.79
CA GLN A 83 2.04 -8.48 -5.86
C GLN A 83 2.79 -7.14 -5.90
N GLU A 84 4.12 -7.17 -6.00
CA GLU A 84 4.93 -5.95 -6.12
C GLU A 84 4.68 -5.23 -7.45
N ALA A 85 4.53 -5.97 -8.55
CA ALA A 85 4.18 -5.38 -9.85
C ALA A 85 2.80 -4.71 -9.83
N PHE A 86 1.80 -5.36 -9.22
CA PHE A 86 0.48 -4.78 -8.97
C PHE A 86 0.60 -3.48 -8.15
N ASN A 87 1.31 -3.55 -7.02
CA ASN A 87 1.49 -2.40 -6.13
C ASN A 87 2.19 -1.23 -6.82
N ALA A 88 3.26 -1.50 -7.59
CA ALA A 88 3.98 -0.47 -8.32
C ALA A 88 3.08 0.23 -9.35
N ARG A 89 2.34 -0.55 -10.15
CA ARG A 89 1.42 -0.04 -11.18
C ARG A 89 0.40 0.95 -10.61
N TYR A 90 -0.27 0.60 -9.52
CA TYR A 90 -1.33 1.45 -8.94
C TYR A 90 -0.79 2.56 -8.05
N ARG A 91 0.42 2.43 -7.50
CA ARG A 91 1.11 3.58 -6.87
C ARG A 91 1.53 4.60 -7.93
N GLU A 92 2.03 4.16 -9.08
CA GLU A 92 2.42 5.03 -10.19
C GLU A 92 1.24 5.82 -10.77
N SER A 93 0.05 5.21 -10.82
CA SER A 93 -1.17 5.93 -11.24
C SER A 93 -1.71 6.89 -10.17
N GLY A 94 -1.25 6.77 -8.92
CA GLY A 94 -1.75 7.51 -7.76
C GLY A 94 -3.03 6.93 -7.16
N GLU A 95 -3.52 5.80 -7.68
CA GLU A 95 -4.77 5.17 -7.23
C GLU A 95 -4.57 4.34 -5.95
N LEU A 96 -3.35 3.86 -5.70
CA LEU A 96 -2.99 3.12 -4.49
C LEU A 96 -2.23 4.04 -3.51
N LEU A 97 -2.92 4.43 -2.43
CA LEU A 97 -2.37 5.24 -1.35
C LEU A 97 -1.47 4.44 -0.40
N GLY A 98 -1.74 3.14 -0.25
CA GLY A 98 -0.95 2.26 0.61
C GLY A 98 -1.39 0.81 0.52
N ALA A 99 -0.44 -0.10 0.77
CA ALA A 99 -0.62 -1.55 0.78
C ALA A 99 0.20 -2.12 1.93
N TYR A 100 -0.43 -2.88 2.81
CA TYR A 100 0.21 -3.33 4.06
C TYR A 100 -0.17 -4.78 4.37
N GLY A 101 0.84 -5.61 4.62
CA GLY A 101 0.67 -6.89 5.31
C GLY A 101 0.63 -6.69 6.82
N LEU A 102 -0.18 -7.48 7.51
CA LEU A 102 -0.29 -7.49 8.96
C LEU A 102 0.46 -8.69 9.55
N GLY A 103 0.89 -8.55 10.81
CA GLY A 103 1.49 -9.66 11.55
C GLY A 103 0.45 -10.72 11.94
N ASP A 104 0.94 -11.87 12.40
CA ASP A 104 0.08 -12.97 12.88
C ASP A 104 -0.82 -12.50 14.05
N ALA A 105 -2.00 -13.11 14.18
CA ALA A 105 -2.99 -12.82 15.21
C ALA A 105 -2.41 -12.87 16.64
N VAL A 106 -1.40 -13.71 16.89
CA VAL A 106 -0.72 -13.78 18.20
C VAL A 106 0.05 -12.50 18.56
N THR A 107 0.40 -11.69 17.56
CA THR A 107 1.07 -10.39 17.74
C THR A 107 0.09 -9.24 17.93
N ALA A 108 -1.18 -9.44 17.56
CA ALA A 108 -2.22 -8.43 17.72
C ALA A 108 -2.45 -8.11 19.21
N LYS A 109 -2.81 -6.85 19.48
CA LYS A 109 -3.20 -6.37 20.80
C LYS A 109 -4.57 -5.73 20.71
N LEU A 110 -5.47 -6.14 21.58
CA LEU A 110 -6.75 -5.47 21.80
C LEU A 110 -6.58 -4.43 22.90
N VAL A 111 -7.01 -3.20 22.63
CA VAL A 111 -6.90 -2.08 23.58
C VAL A 111 -8.28 -1.51 23.86
N ARG A 112 -8.64 -1.38 25.15
CA ARG A 112 -9.86 -0.71 25.61
C ARG A 112 -9.58 0.15 26.85
N ARG A 113 -10.59 0.88 27.33
CA ARG A 113 -10.53 1.61 28.59
C ARG A 113 -11.50 1.03 29.60
N GLU A 114 -11.04 0.84 30.83
CA GLU A 114 -11.86 0.47 31.99
C GLU A 114 -11.62 1.50 33.09
N ASN A 115 -12.67 2.19 33.54
CA ASN A 115 -12.59 3.22 34.58
C ASN A 115 -11.53 4.32 34.30
N GLY A 116 -11.35 4.69 33.02
CA GLY A 116 -10.38 5.71 32.61
C GLY A 116 -8.94 5.19 32.46
N VAL A 117 -8.68 3.92 32.74
CA VAL A 117 -7.36 3.29 32.61
C VAL A 117 -7.32 2.40 31.37
N ALA A 118 -6.20 2.39 30.66
CA ALA A 118 -6.00 1.50 29.51
C ALA A 118 -5.90 0.04 29.96
N ALA A 119 -6.68 -0.82 29.32
CA ALA A 119 -6.61 -2.27 29.45
C ALA A 119 -6.19 -2.85 28.08
N VAL A 120 -5.09 -3.60 28.07
CA VAL A 120 -4.51 -4.22 26.86
C VAL A 120 -4.54 -5.73 27.03
N THR A 121 -5.06 -6.44 26.04
CA THR A 121 -5.08 -7.90 25.99
C THR A 121 -4.46 -8.40 24.68
N ASP A 122 -3.93 -9.61 24.71
CA ASP A 122 -3.33 -10.25 23.54
C ASP A 122 -4.41 -10.78 22.59
N GLY A 123 -4.12 -10.76 21.29
CA GLY A 123 -5.00 -11.27 20.25
C GLY A 123 -5.90 -10.21 19.61
N PRO A 124 -6.58 -10.57 18.51
CA PRO A 124 -7.56 -9.73 17.82
C PRO A 124 -8.86 -9.60 18.63
N TYR A 125 -9.72 -8.64 18.23
CA TYR A 125 -11.02 -8.46 18.87
C TYR A 125 -11.95 -9.67 18.68
N ILE A 126 -11.96 -10.24 17.47
CA ILE A 126 -12.75 -11.43 17.13
C ILE A 126 -11.77 -12.57 16.93
N GLU A 127 -11.93 -13.63 17.72
CA GLU A 127 -11.17 -14.87 17.56
C GLU A 127 -11.85 -15.72 16.47
N THR A 128 -11.33 -15.64 15.26
CA THR A 128 -11.80 -16.38 14.09
C THR A 128 -10.69 -17.28 13.54
N LYS A 129 -11.08 -18.24 12.69
CA LYS A 129 -10.12 -19.10 11.98
C LYS A 129 -9.21 -18.29 11.03
N GLU A 130 -9.71 -17.19 10.49
CA GLU A 130 -8.99 -16.30 9.59
C GLU A 130 -9.06 -14.87 10.12
N TYR A 131 -7.98 -14.14 10.00
CA TYR A 131 -7.84 -12.75 10.42
C TYR A 131 -7.39 -11.89 9.23
N ILE A 132 -7.47 -10.57 9.36
CA ILE A 132 -7.02 -9.65 8.32
C ILE A 132 -5.52 -9.83 8.14
N ALA A 133 -5.11 -10.32 6.96
CA ALA A 133 -3.71 -10.57 6.65
C ALA A 133 -3.08 -9.41 5.88
N SER A 134 -3.88 -8.69 5.07
CA SER A 134 -3.43 -7.47 4.42
C SER A 134 -4.59 -6.51 4.14
N PHE A 135 -4.23 -5.24 3.95
CA PHE A 135 -5.18 -4.23 3.51
C PHE A 135 -4.54 -3.23 2.54
N TYR A 136 -5.38 -2.65 1.68
CA TYR A 136 -4.99 -1.65 0.67
C TYR A 136 -5.91 -0.45 0.76
N LEU A 137 -5.36 0.74 0.56
CA LEU A 137 -6.09 2.00 0.56
C LEU A 137 -6.07 2.58 -0.85
N LEU A 138 -7.24 2.76 -1.44
CA LEU A 138 -7.39 3.33 -2.78
C LEU A 138 -7.96 4.76 -2.74
N ASP A 139 -7.61 5.54 -3.75
CA ASP A 139 -8.17 6.86 -4.08
C ASP A 139 -8.48 6.89 -5.58
N VAL A 140 -9.75 6.74 -5.94
CA VAL A 140 -10.18 6.44 -7.32
C VAL A 140 -11.35 7.31 -7.74
N ALA A 141 -11.57 7.40 -9.05
CA ALA A 141 -12.61 8.25 -9.62
C ALA A 141 -14.05 7.71 -9.39
N SER A 142 -14.22 6.41 -9.13
CA SER A 142 -15.55 5.79 -8.95
C SER A 142 -15.49 4.43 -8.23
N GLN A 143 -16.65 3.93 -7.82
CA GLN A 143 -16.80 2.59 -7.25
C GLN A 143 -16.37 1.50 -8.22
N GLU A 144 -16.81 1.60 -9.48
CA GLU A 144 -16.50 0.61 -10.52
C GLU A 144 -14.99 0.50 -10.72
N ARG A 145 -14.27 1.63 -10.63
CA ARG A 145 -12.81 1.62 -10.69
C ARG A 145 -12.18 0.92 -9.48
N ALA A 146 -12.75 1.06 -8.30
CA ALA A 146 -12.30 0.32 -7.12
C ALA A 146 -12.51 -1.18 -7.29
N GLU A 147 -13.65 -1.59 -7.85
CA GLU A 147 -13.97 -3.00 -8.15
C GLU A 147 -13.01 -3.60 -9.17
N GLU A 148 -12.68 -2.85 -10.24
CA GLU A 148 -11.68 -3.26 -11.22
C GLU A 148 -10.31 -3.51 -10.59
N ILE A 149 -9.85 -2.60 -9.72
CA ILE A 149 -8.56 -2.73 -9.05
C ILE A 149 -8.59 -3.89 -8.04
N ALA A 150 -9.69 -4.08 -7.32
CA ALA A 150 -9.86 -5.20 -6.40
C ALA A 150 -9.81 -6.54 -7.11
N ALA A 151 -10.42 -6.65 -8.29
CA ALA A 151 -10.39 -7.85 -9.13
C ALA A 151 -9.01 -8.13 -9.75
N ASP A 152 -8.17 -7.11 -9.91
CA ASP A 152 -6.80 -7.23 -10.46
C ASP A 152 -5.76 -7.60 -9.37
N ILE A 153 -6.14 -7.68 -8.10
CA ILE A 153 -5.23 -8.13 -7.04
C ILE A 153 -4.82 -9.58 -7.32
N PRO A 154 -3.50 -9.91 -7.37
CA PRO A 154 -3.04 -11.26 -7.68
C PRO A 154 -3.61 -12.36 -6.77
N PHE A 155 -3.88 -12.04 -5.50
CA PHE A 155 -4.49 -12.98 -4.55
C PHE A 155 -6.00 -13.18 -4.71
N ALA A 156 -6.69 -12.37 -5.53
CA ALA A 156 -8.12 -12.48 -5.77
C ALA A 156 -8.53 -13.80 -6.44
N ASP A 157 -7.57 -14.48 -7.11
CA ASP A 157 -7.75 -15.81 -7.69
C ASP A 157 -7.92 -16.91 -6.63
N VAL A 158 -7.41 -16.68 -5.42
CA VAL A 158 -7.37 -17.67 -4.31
C VAL A 158 -8.35 -17.29 -3.22
N ASP A 159 -8.42 -16.00 -2.89
CA ASP A 159 -9.22 -15.48 -1.78
C ASP A 159 -10.05 -14.28 -2.19
N PRO A 160 -11.29 -14.17 -1.69
CA PRO A 160 -12.09 -12.98 -1.94
C PRO A 160 -11.45 -11.76 -1.30
N VAL A 161 -11.52 -10.63 -2.01
CA VAL A 161 -11.16 -9.31 -1.51
C VAL A 161 -12.43 -8.62 -1.04
N GLU A 162 -12.50 -8.24 0.24
CA GLU A 162 -13.58 -7.36 0.70
C GLU A 162 -13.28 -5.92 0.33
N LEU A 163 -14.28 -5.23 -0.25
CA LEU A 163 -14.18 -3.85 -0.70
C LEU A 163 -15.09 -2.95 0.14
N TRP A 164 -14.50 -2.05 0.92
CA TRP A 164 -15.20 -1.18 1.86
C TRP A 164 -15.07 0.30 1.46
N PRO A 165 -16.18 1.04 1.25
CA PRO A 165 -16.12 2.47 1.00
C PRO A 165 -15.69 3.23 2.27
N ILE A 166 -14.77 4.17 2.12
CA ILE A 166 -14.35 5.06 3.19
C ILE A 166 -15.21 6.32 3.14
N LEU A 167 -16.01 6.50 4.19
CA LEU A 167 -16.99 7.60 4.25
C LEU A 167 -16.35 8.94 4.60
N HIS A 168 -15.22 8.94 5.31
CA HIS A 168 -14.59 10.15 5.81
C HIS A 168 -13.08 9.95 5.99
N GLU A 169 -12.32 10.93 5.52
CA GLU A 169 -10.90 11.08 5.84
C GLU A 169 -10.73 12.29 6.77
N SER A 170 -9.98 12.11 7.86
CA SER A 170 -9.62 13.24 8.73
C SER A 170 -8.76 14.25 7.96
N PRO A 171 -8.91 15.56 8.19
CA PRO A 171 -8.05 16.56 7.55
C PRO A 171 -6.58 16.28 7.83
N GLN A 172 -5.77 16.25 6.78
CA GLN A 172 -4.32 16.15 6.93
C GLN A 172 -3.77 17.52 7.37
N PRO A 173 -2.82 17.56 8.33
CA PRO A 173 -2.22 18.79 8.83
C PRO A 173 -1.41 19.56 7.78
#